data_AF-A0A1F6RX23-F1
#
_entry.id   AF-A0A1F6RX23-F1
#
_cell.length_a   1.000
_cell.length_b   1.000
_cell.length_c   1.000
_cell.angle_alpha   90.00
_cell.angle_beta   90.00
_cell.angle_gamma   90.00
#
_symmetry.space_group_name_H-M   'P 1'
#
loop_
_entity.id
_entity.type
_entity.pdbx_description
1 polymer ?
#
loop_
_entity_poly.entity_id
_entity_poly.type
_entity_poly.pdbx_seq_one_letter_code
_entity_poly.pdbx_strand_id
1 'polypeptide(L)'
;MPSAKFESRLTKSIFQKSLESTGIICLALFECGKITLDSFFPRQYSFSRPYRKLLGLEIVEWPKRNTFLENLRRLKKQGIIEKKKNILTLSKVGQSLIRKIINKKKALSQKWDGKYRLVIFDIPENKKWSRNWLRKELYLLQYIQLQKSVFVGKHPLPVDIIKDIKKFGLEKYVNYLLIDKLYDRSRLKHENFH
;
A
#
# COMPACT_ATOMS: atom_id res chain seq x y z
N MET A 1 0.06 -16.22 8.60
CA MET A 1 -0.44 -15.20 7.64
C MET A 1 -0.70 -13.92 8.40
N PRO A 2 -0.28 -12.74 7.89
CA PRO A 2 -0.55 -11.46 8.54
C PRO A 2 -2.05 -11.19 8.64
N SER A 3 -2.49 -10.44 9.65
CA SER A 3 -3.91 -10.12 9.84
C SER A 3 -4.36 -9.00 8.89
N ALA A 4 -5.61 -9.04 8.42
CA ALA A 4 -6.16 -8.01 7.53
C ALA A 4 -6.09 -6.58 8.14
N LYS A 5 -6.22 -6.46 9.46
CA LYS A 5 -6.06 -5.18 10.18
C LYS A 5 -4.62 -4.67 10.09
N PHE A 6 -3.63 -5.56 10.18
CA PHE A 6 -2.23 -5.20 10.05
C PHE A 6 -1.90 -4.75 8.63
N GLU A 7 -2.32 -5.50 7.61
CA GLU A 7 -2.08 -5.14 6.21
C GLU A 7 -2.68 -3.79 5.86
N SER A 8 -3.90 -3.51 6.36
CA SER A 8 -4.53 -2.20 6.18
C SER A 8 -3.71 -1.07 6.81
N ARG A 9 -3.19 -1.27 8.03
CA ARG A 9 -2.35 -0.27 8.71
C ARG A 9 -1.04 -0.03 7.96
N LEU A 10 -0.37 -1.10 7.56
CA LEU A 10 0.89 -1.03 6.80
C LEU A 10 0.70 -0.32 5.45
N THR A 11 -0.40 -0.63 4.75
CA THR A 11 -0.73 0.01 3.48
C THR A 11 -0.95 1.51 3.67
N LYS A 12 -1.75 1.91 4.66
CA LYS A 12 -1.96 3.33 5.00
C LYS A 12 -0.64 4.04 5.32
N SER A 13 0.24 3.40 6.10
CA SER A 13 1.54 3.97 6.45
C SER A 13 2.40 4.25 5.21
N ILE A 14 2.49 3.29 4.29
CA ILE A 14 3.30 3.42 3.07
C ILE A 14 2.69 4.47 2.10
N PHE A 15 1.37 4.60 2.08
CA PHE A 15 0.66 5.58 1.25
C PHE A 15 0.79 7.00 1.78
N GLN A 16 0.61 7.20 3.08
CA GLN A 16 0.63 8.52 3.73
C GLN A 16 2.04 9.04 4.03
N LYS A 17 3.10 8.34 3.57
CA LYS A 17 4.50 8.56 4.00
C LYS A 17 4.61 8.67 5.54
N SER A 18 3.76 7.96 6.29
CA SER A 18 3.75 8.13 7.74
C SER A 18 5.03 7.54 8.34
N LEU A 19 5.58 8.21 9.36
CA LEU A 19 6.81 7.85 10.09
C LEU A 19 6.71 6.52 10.87
N GLU A 20 5.74 5.65 10.57
CA GLU A 20 5.67 4.35 11.24
C GLU A 20 6.88 3.50 10.87
N SER A 21 7.70 3.16 11.87
CA SER A 21 8.88 2.26 11.74
C SER A 21 8.59 1.01 10.92
N THR A 22 7.39 0.46 11.05
CA THR A 22 6.98 -0.76 10.34
C THR A 22 7.06 -0.59 8.81
N GLY A 23 6.56 0.54 8.28
CA GLY A 23 6.61 0.84 6.86
C GLY A 23 8.03 1.04 6.38
N ILE A 24 8.83 1.82 7.14
CA ILE A 24 10.24 2.10 6.83
C ILE A 24 11.08 0.81 6.80
N ILE A 25 10.94 -0.06 7.81
CA ILE A 25 11.65 -1.35 7.88
C ILE A 25 11.33 -2.18 6.63
N CYS A 26 10.06 -2.32 6.30
CA CYS A 26 9.65 -3.18 5.20
C CYS A 26 10.08 -2.62 3.83
N LEU A 27 10.00 -1.30 3.61
CA LEU A 27 10.46 -0.66 2.38
C LEU A 27 11.97 -0.80 2.22
N ALA A 28 12.74 -0.51 3.27
CA ALA A 28 14.19 -0.65 3.25
C ALA A 28 14.62 -2.09 2.93
N LEU A 29 14.02 -3.08 3.60
CA LEU A 29 14.31 -4.49 3.31
C LEU A 29 13.89 -4.94 1.91
N PHE A 30 12.87 -4.31 1.32
CA PHE A 30 12.44 -4.60 -0.05
C PHE A 30 13.44 -4.06 -1.08
N GLU A 31 13.98 -2.85 -0.86
CA GLU A 31 14.93 -2.21 -1.77
C GLU A 31 16.33 -2.80 -1.66
N CYS A 32 16.85 -2.98 -0.44
CA CYS A 32 18.22 -3.45 -0.23
C CYS A 32 18.34 -4.98 -0.14
N GLY A 33 17.22 -5.70 0.01
CA GLY A 33 17.15 -7.15 0.13
C GLY A 33 17.64 -7.72 1.48
N LYS A 34 18.86 -7.38 1.89
CA LYS A 34 19.49 -7.77 3.15
C LYS A 34 20.02 -6.53 3.86
N ILE A 35 19.56 -6.29 5.08
CA ILE A 35 20.02 -5.15 5.89
C ILE A 35 20.42 -5.65 7.28
N THR A 36 21.51 -5.11 7.84
CA THR A 36 21.86 -5.34 9.25
C THR A 36 21.14 -4.35 10.15
N LEU A 37 20.87 -4.73 11.39
CA LEU A 37 20.15 -3.83 12.30
C LEU A 37 20.91 -2.51 12.54
N ASP A 38 22.24 -2.56 12.53
CA ASP A 38 23.10 -1.39 12.71
C ASP A 38 23.03 -0.42 11.51
N SER A 39 22.64 -0.88 10.32
CA SER A 39 22.39 0.01 9.17
C SER A 39 21.22 0.97 9.41
N PHE A 40 20.23 0.60 10.24
CA PHE A 40 19.12 1.48 10.61
C PHE A 40 19.51 2.49 11.71
N PHE A 41 20.55 2.20 12.49
CA PHE A 41 21.03 3.05 13.59
C PHE A 41 22.56 3.16 13.57
N PRO A 42 23.13 3.86 12.58
CA PRO A 42 24.58 4.03 12.50
C PRO A 42 25.08 4.73 13.77
N ARG A 43 26.11 4.14 14.43
CA ARG A 43 26.57 4.57 15.76
C ARG A 43 27.15 5.99 15.79
N GLN A 44 27.58 6.56 14.66
CA GLN A 44 28.28 7.84 14.62
C GLN A 44 28.12 8.56 13.26
N TYR A 45 27.05 9.31 13.04
CA TYR A 45 27.04 10.44 12.08
C TYR A 45 26.02 11.52 12.49
N SER A 46 26.23 12.11 13.68
CA SER A 46 25.51 13.31 14.14
C SER A 46 25.56 14.45 13.11
N PHE A 47 26.68 14.54 12.38
CA PHE A 47 26.98 15.57 11.38
C PHE A 47 26.12 15.49 10.11
N SER A 48 25.45 14.36 9.82
CA SER A 48 24.69 14.20 8.58
C SER A 48 23.38 15.01 8.54
N ARG A 49 22.87 15.42 9.72
CA ARG A 49 21.62 16.20 9.83
C ARG A 49 21.75 17.59 9.19
N PRO A 50 22.77 18.41 9.53
CA PRO A 50 23.04 19.68 8.85
C PRO A 50 23.16 19.53 7.33
N TYR A 51 23.98 18.60 6.83
CA TYR A 51 24.21 18.41 5.40
C TYR A 51 22.96 17.90 4.66
N ARG A 52 22.15 17.04 5.28
CA ARG A 52 20.86 16.61 4.70
C ARG A 52 19.91 17.78 4.53
N LYS A 53 19.80 18.64 5.55
CA LYS A 53 18.98 19.86 5.48
C LYS A 53 19.48 20.80 4.38
N LEU A 54 20.80 21.00 4.30
CA LEU A 54 21.45 21.83 3.29
C LEU A 54 21.20 21.33 1.87
N LEU A 55 21.27 20.01 1.65
CA LEU A 55 21.06 19.37 0.35
C LEU A 55 19.56 19.16 0.00
N GLY A 56 18.63 19.68 0.82
CA GLY A 56 17.20 19.51 0.59
C GLY A 56 16.70 18.07 0.72
N LEU A 57 17.48 17.19 1.37
CA LEU A 57 17.09 15.81 1.63
C LEU A 57 16.12 15.76 2.81
N GLU A 58 14.95 15.14 2.63
CA GLU A 58 13.97 14.95 3.72
C GLU A 58 14.65 14.28 4.94
N ILE A 59 14.67 14.97 6.09
CA ILE A 59 15.12 14.39 7.35
C ILE A 59 14.02 13.47 7.84
N VAL A 60 14.13 12.18 7.53
CA VAL A 60 13.25 11.17 8.12
C VAL A 60 13.65 11.01 9.59
N GLU A 61 12.76 11.43 10.50
CA GLU A 61 12.96 11.17 11.92
C GLU A 61 12.84 9.67 12.20
N TRP A 62 13.96 9.07 12.60
CA TRP A 62 13.97 7.67 12.96
C TRP A 62 13.25 7.47 14.30
N PRO A 63 12.34 6.47 14.39
CA PRO A 63 11.67 6.16 15.64
C PRO A 63 12.68 5.71 16.69
N LYS A 64 12.36 5.95 17.97
CA LYS A 64 13.18 5.51 19.11
C LYS A 64 13.55 4.03 18.97
N ARG A 65 14.80 3.70 19.29
CA ARG A 65 15.37 2.34 19.14
C ARG A 65 14.49 1.24 19.74
N ASN A 66 13.91 1.48 20.93
CA ASN A 66 13.03 0.52 21.60
C ASN A 66 11.75 0.26 20.79
N THR A 67 11.09 1.31 20.31
CA THR A 67 9.90 1.22 19.45
C THR A 67 10.19 0.47 18.15
N PHE A 68 11.36 0.70 17.56
CA PHE A 68 11.81 -0.03 16.37
C PHE A 68 12.01 -1.52 16.65
N LEU A 69 12.68 -1.87 17.75
CA LEU A 69 12.91 -3.26 18.16
C LEU A 69 11.59 -3.99 18.45
N GLU A 70 10.62 -3.32 19.09
CA GLU A 70 9.28 -3.86 19.29
C GLU A 70 8.56 -4.13 17.97
N ASN A 71 8.62 -3.19 17.03
CA ASN A 71 8.00 -3.37 15.72
C ASN A 71 8.69 -4.47 14.90
N LEU A 72 10.01 -4.61 14.98
CA LEU A 72 10.72 -5.77 14.43
C LEU A 72 10.24 -7.10 15.04
N ARG A 73 10.09 -7.17 16.36
CA ARG A 73 9.56 -8.37 17.03
C ARG A 73 8.15 -8.71 16.52
N ARG A 74 7.29 -7.70 16.35
CA ARG A 74 5.94 -7.87 15.79
C ARG A 74 5.97 -8.37 14.35
N LEU A 75 6.78 -7.76 13.49
CA LEU A 75 6.95 -8.18 12.09
C LEU A 75 7.46 -9.62 11.98
N LYS A 76 8.41 -10.01 12.85
CA LYS A 76 8.91 -11.39 12.92
C LYS A 76 7.81 -12.35 13.36
N LYS A 77 7.05 -12.01 14.41
CA LYS A 77 5.92 -12.82 14.91
C LYS A 77 4.84 -13.02 13.85
N GLN A 78 4.64 -12.04 12.97
CA GLN A 78 3.69 -12.13 11.85
C GLN A 78 4.24 -12.87 10.61
N GLY A 79 5.52 -13.27 10.63
CA GLY A 79 6.16 -13.98 9.52
C GLY A 79 6.47 -13.11 8.31
N ILE A 80 6.56 -11.78 8.48
CA ILE A 80 6.85 -10.83 7.38
C ILE A 80 8.36 -10.72 7.15
N ILE A 81 9.12 -10.74 8.24
CA ILE A 81 10.58 -10.68 8.21
C ILE A 81 11.18 -11.94 8.84
N GLU A 82 12.35 -12.30 8.34
CA GLU A 82 13.22 -13.32 8.88
C GLU A 82 14.49 -12.67 9.42
N LYS A 83 15.03 -13.21 10.50
CA LYS A 83 16.31 -12.79 11.07
C LYS A 83 17.24 -14.00 11.13
N LYS A 84 18.33 -13.96 10.37
CA LYS A 84 19.42 -14.96 10.44
C LYS A 84 20.67 -14.28 10.95
N LYS A 85 21.16 -14.67 12.13
CA LYS A 85 22.24 -13.98 12.86
C LYS A 85 21.92 -12.48 13.02
N ASN A 86 22.72 -11.59 12.41
CA ASN A 86 22.50 -10.14 12.44
C ASN A 86 21.91 -9.57 11.14
N ILE A 87 21.47 -10.43 10.22
CA ILE A 87 20.90 -10.06 8.92
C ILE A 87 19.37 -10.17 8.99
N LEU A 88 18.70 -9.09 8.62
CA LEU A 88 17.25 -9.02 8.45
C LEU A 88 16.92 -9.17 6.96
N THR A 89 15.90 -9.96 6.65
CA THR A 89 15.37 -10.16 5.29
C THR A 89 13.85 -10.20 5.30
N LEU A 90 13.20 -9.79 4.22
CA LEU A 90 11.78 -10.09 4.04
C LEU A 90 11.60 -11.59 3.76
N SER A 91 10.58 -12.19 4.38
CA SER A 91 10.12 -13.53 3.99
C SER A 91 9.46 -13.49 2.62
N LYS A 92 9.21 -14.65 1.99
CA LYS A 92 8.46 -14.72 0.71
C LYS A 92 7.08 -14.05 0.82
N VAL A 93 6.42 -14.21 1.98
CA VAL A 93 5.12 -13.58 2.27
C VAL A 93 5.27 -12.06 2.38
N GLY A 94 6.29 -11.59 3.10
CA GLY A 94 6.58 -10.16 3.24
C GLY A 94 6.90 -9.49 1.90
N GLN A 95 7.73 -10.13 1.06
CA GLN A 95 8.05 -9.63 -0.28
C GLN A 95 6.80 -9.49 -1.15
N SER A 96 5.93 -10.50 -1.16
CA SER A 96 4.67 -10.47 -1.91
C SER A 96 3.74 -9.36 -1.42
N LEU A 97 3.61 -9.20 -0.10
CA LEU A 97 2.79 -8.15 0.52
C LEU A 97 3.28 -6.75 0.12
N ILE A 98 4.58 -6.48 0.27
CA ILE A 98 5.15 -5.17 -0.05
C ILE A 98 5.08 -4.88 -1.54
N ARG A 99 5.31 -5.88 -2.40
CA ARG A 99 5.14 -5.75 -3.85
C ARG A 99 3.72 -5.33 -4.23
N LYS A 100 2.69 -5.94 -3.62
CA LYS A 100 1.29 -5.55 -3.83
C LYS A 100 1.06 -4.08 -3.46
N ILE A 101 1.58 -3.62 -2.31
CA ILE A 101 1.43 -2.24 -1.86
C ILE A 101 2.13 -1.26 -2.81
N ILE A 102 3.36 -1.57 -3.24
CA ILE A 102 4.12 -0.74 -4.19
C ILE A 102 3.39 -0.66 -5.54
N ASN A 103 2.85 -1.78 -6.04
CA ASN A 103 2.11 -1.80 -7.29
C ASN A 103 0.85 -0.90 -7.23
N LYS A 104 0.12 -0.90 -6.11
CA LYS A 104 -1.01 0.02 -5.90
C LYS A 104 -0.55 1.49 -5.91
N LYS A 105 0.53 1.80 -5.20
CA LYS A 105 1.11 3.16 -5.19
C LYS A 105 1.57 3.59 -6.58
N LYS A 106 2.18 2.69 -7.35
CA LYS A 106 2.61 2.93 -8.73
C LYS A 106 1.41 3.26 -9.63
N ALA A 107 0.29 2.53 -9.50
CA ALA A 107 -0.92 2.81 -10.27
C ALA A 107 -1.46 4.22 -10.00
N LEU A 108 -1.40 4.70 -8.76
CA LEU A 108 -1.79 6.07 -8.40
C LEU A 108 -0.82 7.14 -8.91
N SER A 109 0.48 6.85 -8.98
CA SER A 109 1.47 7.79 -9.50
C SER A 109 1.44 7.95 -11.02
N GLN A 110 0.72 7.08 -11.75
CA GLN A 110 0.60 7.20 -13.19
C GLN A 110 -0.21 8.43 -13.57
N LYS A 111 0.31 9.21 -14.52
CA LYS A 111 -0.46 10.30 -15.14
C LYS A 111 -1.74 9.74 -15.71
N TRP A 112 -2.83 10.48 -15.52
CA TRP A 112 -4.12 10.11 -16.08
C TRP A 112 -4.04 10.10 -17.61
N ASP A 113 -4.58 9.06 -18.22
CA ASP A 113 -4.58 8.82 -19.67
C ASP A 113 -5.82 9.40 -20.38
N GLY A 114 -6.58 10.27 -19.70
CA GLY A 114 -7.78 10.89 -20.22
C GLY A 114 -9.04 10.03 -20.16
N LYS A 115 -8.94 8.77 -19.69
CA LYS A 115 -10.07 7.83 -19.65
C LYS A 115 -10.48 7.50 -18.21
N TYR A 116 -11.77 7.37 -17.97
CA TYR A 116 -12.29 6.92 -16.67
C TYR A 116 -12.39 5.39 -16.63
N ARG A 117 -12.32 4.86 -15.41
CA ARG A 117 -12.46 3.44 -15.10
C ARG A 117 -13.69 3.27 -14.25
N LEU A 118 -14.66 2.51 -14.74
CA LEU A 118 -15.85 2.17 -13.98
C LEU A 118 -15.76 0.73 -13.51
N VAL A 119 -15.97 0.52 -12.22
CA VAL A 119 -16.08 -0.79 -11.59
C VAL A 119 -17.51 -0.92 -11.10
N ILE A 120 -18.25 -1.83 -11.72
CA ILE A 120 -19.60 -2.22 -11.32
C ILE A 120 -19.50 -3.62 -10.75
N PHE A 121 -20.18 -3.90 -9.65
CA PHE A 121 -20.24 -5.26 -9.14
C PHE A 121 -21.60 -5.61 -8.54
N ASP A 122 -21.94 -6.90 -8.58
CA ASP A 122 -23.09 -7.45 -7.88
C ASP A 122 -22.69 -8.72 -7.13
N ILE A 123 -22.07 -8.52 -5.96
CA ILE A 123 -21.53 -9.61 -5.15
C ILE A 123 -22.58 -10.04 -4.13
N PRO A 124 -23.01 -11.32 -4.12
CA PRO A 124 -24.07 -11.81 -3.25
C PRO A 124 -23.69 -11.72 -1.76
N GLU A 125 -24.69 -11.69 -0.88
CA GLU A 125 -24.49 -11.47 0.57
C GLU A 125 -23.67 -12.59 1.24
N ASN A 126 -23.78 -13.82 0.75
CA ASN A 126 -22.93 -14.93 1.19
C ASN A 126 -21.42 -14.69 0.92
N LYS A 127 -21.08 -13.74 0.05
CA LYS A 127 -19.71 -13.26 -0.25
C LYS A 127 -19.45 -11.85 0.30
N LYS A 128 -20.14 -11.43 1.37
CA LYS A 128 -20.00 -10.11 2.02
C LYS A 128 -18.55 -9.69 2.29
N TRP A 129 -17.70 -10.63 2.72
CA TRP A 129 -16.28 -10.35 2.96
C TRP A 129 -15.58 -9.86 1.68
N SER A 130 -15.79 -10.57 0.56
CA SER A 130 -15.21 -10.24 -0.75
C SER A 130 -15.68 -8.89 -1.26
N ARG A 131 -16.98 -8.60 -1.07
CA ARG A 131 -17.57 -7.30 -1.42
C ARG A 131 -16.93 -6.15 -0.63
N ASN A 132 -16.76 -6.33 0.67
CA ASN A 132 -16.13 -5.33 1.54
C ASN A 132 -14.64 -5.18 1.26
N TRP A 133 -13.95 -6.27 0.91
CA TRP A 133 -12.57 -6.22 0.45
C TRP A 133 -12.44 -5.39 -0.83
N LEU A 134 -13.25 -5.68 -1.87
CA LEU A 134 -13.20 -4.95 -3.14
C LEU A 134 -13.44 -3.45 -2.94
N ARG A 135 -14.45 -3.07 -2.15
CA ARG A 135 -14.70 -1.65 -1.82
C ARG A 135 -13.49 -0.99 -1.19
N LYS A 136 -12.86 -1.64 -0.19
CA LYS A 136 -11.65 -1.10 0.47
C LYS A 136 -10.50 -0.90 -0.52
N GLU A 137 -10.30 -1.85 -1.43
CA GLU A 137 -9.27 -1.73 -2.46
C GLU A 137 -9.55 -0.57 -3.43
N LEU A 138 -10.80 -0.38 -3.83
CA LEU A 138 -11.20 0.73 -4.70
C LEU A 138 -10.99 2.09 -4.01
N TYR A 139 -11.36 2.24 -2.74
CA TYR A 139 -11.07 3.46 -1.98
C TYR A 139 -9.57 3.73 -1.85
N LEU A 140 -8.77 2.69 -1.61
CA LEU A 140 -7.30 2.83 -1.55
C LEU A 140 -6.71 3.30 -2.89
N LEU A 141 -7.37 2.99 -4.00
CA LEU A 141 -7.01 3.44 -5.34
C LEU A 141 -7.68 4.76 -5.77
N GLN A 142 -8.26 5.51 -4.82
CA GLN A 142 -8.92 6.80 -5.08
C GLN A 142 -10.08 6.68 -6.09
N TYR A 143 -10.77 5.53 -6.10
CA TYR A 143 -12.05 5.41 -6.79
C TYR A 143 -13.15 6.02 -5.94
N ILE A 144 -14.00 6.80 -6.59
CA ILE A 144 -15.15 7.48 -6.00
C ILE A 144 -16.37 6.59 -6.13
N GLN A 145 -17.13 6.49 -5.04
CA GLN A 145 -18.35 5.71 -5.03
C GLN A 145 -19.52 6.51 -5.63
N LEU A 146 -20.06 6.05 -6.76
CA LEU A 146 -21.25 6.66 -7.37
C LEU A 146 -22.55 6.07 -6.81
N GLN A 147 -22.54 4.77 -6.52
CA GLN A 147 -23.62 4.02 -5.87
C GLN A 147 -23.03 2.87 -5.02
N LYS A 148 -23.87 2.14 -4.28
CA LYS A 148 -23.42 1.05 -3.38
C LYS A 148 -22.44 0.07 -4.05
N SER A 149 -22.62 -0.22 -5.34
CA SER A 149 -21.78 -1.15 -6.08
C SER A 149 -21.24 -0.59 -7.41
N VAL A 150 -21.16 0.73 -7.51
CA VAL A 150 -20.64 1.43 -8.70
C VAL A 150 -19.57 2.42 -8.27
N PHE A 151 -18.37 2.25 -8.81
CA PHE A 151 -17.19 3.03 -8.48
C PHE A 151 -16.51 3.56 -9.73
N VAL A 152 -16.05 4.81 -9.71
CA VAL A 152 -15.35 5.44 -10.83
C VAL A 152 -13.98 5.95 -10.40
N GLY A 153 -12.95 5.72 -11.20
CA GLY A 153 -11.58 6.17 -10.92
C GLY A 153 -10.84 6.59 -12.18
N LYS A 154 -9.70 7.27 -12.01
CA LYS A 154 -8.83 7.68 -13.12
C LYS A 154 -7.76 6.63 -13.44
N HIS A 155 -7.37 5.85 -12.45
CA HIS A 155 -6.22 4.94 -12.55
C HIS A 155 -6.65 3.52 -12.88
N PRO A 156 -5.88 2.77 -13.69
CA PRO A 156 -6.17 1.38 -13.96
C PRO A 156 -6.11 0.51 -12.69
N LEU A 157 -6.85 -0.59 -12.67
CA LEU A 157 -6.72 -1.56 -11.58
C LEU A 157 -5.35 -2.25 -11.64
N PRO A 158 -4.59 -2.28 -10.54
CA PRO A 158 -3.35 -3.06 -10.45
C PRO A 158 -3.59 -4.54 -10.78
N VAL A 159 -2.63 -5.15 -11.47
CA VAL A 159 -2.66 -6.58 -11.85
C VAL A 159 -2.91 -7.50 -10.65
N ASP A 160 -2.40 -7.15 -9.48
CA ASP A 160 -2.61 -7.93 -8.25
C ASP A 160 -4.07 -7.94 -7.80
N ILE A 161 -4.81 -6.84 -7.98
CA ILE A 161 -6.24 -6.77 -7.66
C ILE A 161 -7.03 -7.61 -8.66
N ILE A 162 -6.67 -7.55 -9.94
CA ILE A 162 -7.29 -8.40 -10.98
C ILE A 162 -7.10 -9.88 -10.59
N LYS A 163 -5.88 -10.28 -10.21
CA LYS A 163 -5.59 -11.66 -9.75
C LYS A 163 -6.38 -12.04 -8.51
N ASP A 164 -6.53 -11.13 -7.54
CA ASP A 164 -7.30 -11.38 -6.32
C ASP A 164 -8.81 -11.53 -6.62
N ILE A 165 -9.36 -10.76 -7.56
CA ILE A 165 -10.75 -10.93 -8.07
C ILE A 165 -10.95 -12.35 -8.63
N LYS A 166 -9.99 -12.84 -9.44
CA LYS A 166 -10.03 -14.22 -9.96
C LYS A 166 -9.98 -15.25 -8.84
N LYS A 167 -9.02 -15.07 -7.93
CA LYS A 167 -8.79 -15.97 -6.79
C LYS A 167 -10.02 -16.11 -5.88
N PHE A 168 -10.79 -15.05 -5.70
CA PHE A 168 -12.01 -15.06 -4.88
C PHE A 168 -13.27 -15.54 -5.65
N GLY A 169 -13.11 -15.91 -6.92
CA GLY A 169 -14.22 -16.32 -7.79
C GLY A 169 -15.23 -15.20 -7.99
N LEU A 170 -14.73 -13.97 -8.21
CA LEU A 170 -15.55 -12.76 -8.38
C LEU A 170 -15.68 -12.32 -9.83
N GLU A 171 -15.04 -13.00 -10.78
CA GLU A 171 -14.99 -12.59 -12.20
C GLU A 171 -16.39 -12.36 -12.78
N LYS A 172 -17.35 -13.25 -12.49
CA LYS A 172 -18.74 -13.13 -12.96
C LYS A 172 -19.57 -12.05 -12.25
N TYR A 173 -19.07 -11.51 -11.14
CA TYR A 173 -19.78 -10.52 -10.33
C TYR A 173 -19.20 -9.11 -10.49
N VAL A 174 -18.08 -8.94 -11.18
CA VAL A 174 -17.35 -7.67 -11.28
C VAL A 174 -17.12 -7.32 -12.73
N ASN A 175 -17.72 -6.21 -13.17
CA ASN A 175 -17.50 -5.63 -14.48
C ASN A 175 -16.56 -4.43 -14.37
N TYR A 176 -15.55 -4.42 -15.22
CA TYR A 176 -14.56 -3.35 -15.31
C TYR A 176 -14.60 -2.72 -16.70
N LEU A 177 -15.03 -1.47 -16.77
CA LEU A 177 -15.25 -0.75 -18.01
C LEU A 177 -14.31 0.44 -18.12
N LEU A 178 -13.90 0.73 -19.35
CA LEU A 178 -13.19 1.94 -19.71
C LEU A 178 -14.19 2.92 -20.32
N ILE A 179 -14.25 4.13 -19.78
CA ILE A 179 -15.20 5.17 -20.16
C ILE A 179 -14.45 6.38 -20.68
N ASP A 180 -14.82 6.85 -21.86
CA ASP A 180 -14.19 8.01 -22.47
C ASP A 180 -14.70 9.35 -21.89
N LYS A 181 -16.02 9.45 -21.66
CA LYS A 181 -16.66 10.69 -21.18
C LYS A 181 -17.55 10.44 -19.98
N LEU A 182 -17.35 11.24 -18.93
CA LEU A 182 -18.25 11.33 -17.78
C LEU A 182 -18.86 12.75 -17.73
N TYR A 183 -20.18 12.81 -17.88
CA TYR A 183 -20.95 14.06 -17.96
C TYR A 183 -21.24 14.64 -16.57
N ASP A 184 -21.73 13.83 -15.64
CA ASP A 184 -21.91 14.26 -14.25
C ASP A 184 -20.57 14.21 -13.50
N ARG A 185 -19.96 15.38 -13.35
CA ARG A 185 -18.69 15.57 -12.64
C ARG A 185 -18.86 16.17 -11.26
N SER A 186 -20.09 16.47 -10.82
CA SER A 186 -20.36 17.14 -9.54
C SER A 186 -19.75 16.36 -8.38
N ARG A 187 -19.97 15.04 -8.37
CA ARG A 187 -19.46 14.10 -7.35
C ARG A 187 -17.96 13.84 -7.43
N LEU A 188 -17.30 14.19 -8.53
CA LEU A 188 -15.84 14.03 -8.68
C LEU A 188 -15.04 15.18 -8.06
N LYS A 189 -15.67 16.32 -7.78
CA LYS A 189 -14.99 17.53 -7.28
C LYS A 189 -14.84 17.56 -5.75
N HIS A 190 -15.63 16.78 -5.03
CA HIS A 190 -15.70 16.84 -3.56
C HIS A 190 -14.69 15.93 -2.84
N GLU A 191 -14.03 15.01 -3.54
CA GLU A 191 -12.96 14.20 -2.97
C GLU A 191 -11.63 14.66 -3.61
N ASN A 192 -10.86 15.42 -2.83
CA ASN A 192 -9.62 16.12 -3.22
C ASN A 192 -8.71 15.29 -4.14
N PHE A 193 -8.75 15.59 -5.44
CA PHE A 193 -7.68 15.29 -6.38
C PHE A 193 -6.66 16.44 -6.31
N HIS A 194 -5.82 16.45 -5.27
CA HIS A 194 -4.63 17.30 -5.19
C HIS A 194 -3.39 16.41 -5.15
#